data_AF-A0A6A5TBW8-F1
#
_entry.id   AF-A0A6A5TBW8-F1
#
_cell.length_a   1.000
_cell.length_b   1.000
_cell.length_c   1.000
_cell.angle_alpha   90.00
_cell.angle_beta   90.00
_cell.angle_gamma   90.00
#
_symmetry.space_group_name_H-M   'P 1'
#
loop_
_entity.id
_entity.type
_entity.pdbx_description
1 polymer ?
#
loop_
_entity_poly.entity_id
_entity_poly.type
_entity_poly.pdbx_seq_one_letter_code
_entity_poly.pdbx_strand_id
1 'polypeptide(L)'
;MKINPAPLHLAQTVITGLVVAMSICILGTAAHTLDVFNKQQSINPWWLPLWHDHFDVHGTKALIASAVVTFVFSAVFLIMSIIPKFNLPSKPTLRALLALGSSAPSAVLCLATIIYAHILNNDAPELDTIQTWTCKYKNGRALQQNLAPGSSMGNGNFGSLCMESKFALYGTLVIFLLLVGSSGLGVLSWCADKWASRQERKEMESVS
;
A
#
# COMPACT_ATOMS: atom_id res chain seq x y z
N MET A 1 -27.60 -1.54 -28.26
CA MET A 1 -26.99 -0.50 -27.39
C MET A 1 -25.47 -0.59 -27.56
N LYS A 2 -24.81 0.48 -28.01
CA LYS A 2 -23.37 0.50 -28.30
C LYS A 2 -22.60 0.74 -27.00
N ILE A 3 -21.77 -0.22 -26.57
CA ILE A 3 -21.01 -0.13 -25.31
C ILE A 3 -19.72 0.66 -25.57
N ASN A 4 -19.46 1.71 -24.79
CA ASN A 4 -18.20 2.45 -24.84
C ASN A 4 -17.28 2.02 -23.66
N PRO A 5 -16.14 1.36 -23.92
CA PRO A 5 -15.23 0.89 -22.87
C PRO A 5 -14.25 1.97 -22.36
N ALA A 6 -14.12 3.10 -23.06
CA ALA A 6 -13.22 4.20 -22.68
C ALA A 6 -13.36 4.70 -21.23
N PRO A 7 -14.57 4.93 -20.66
CA PRO A 7 -14.69 5.37 -19.27
C PRO A 7 -14.17 4.35 -18.26
N LEU A 8 -14.26 3.04 -18.56
CA LEU A 8 -13.78 1.98 -17.68
C LEU A 8 -12.24 1.98 -17.61
N HIS A 9 -11.58 2.19 -18.76
CA HIS A 9 -10.12 2.29 -18.81
C HIS A 9 -9.59 3.53 -18.07
N LEU A 10 -10.31 4.65 -18.16
CA LEU A 10 -9.96 5.87 -17.43
C LEU A 10 -10.10 5.65 -15.92
N ALA A 11 -11.24 5.11 -15.47
CA ALA A 11 -11.47 4.82 -14.06
C ALA A 11 -10.37 3.90 -13.47
N GLN A 12 -10.00 2.86 -14.21
CA GLN A 12 -8.93 1.95 -13.80
C GLN A 12 -7.56 2.65 -13.70
N THR A 13 -7.25 3.56 -14.63
CA THR A 13 -5.98 4.31 -14.63
C THR A 13 -5.92 5.26 -13.44
N VAL A 14 -7.03 5.93 -13.12
CA VAL A 14 -7.16 6.82 -11.94
C VAL A 14 -6.97 6.03 -10.64
N ILE A 15 -7.63 4.87 -10.50
CA ILE A 15 -7.47 3.99 -9.34
C ILE A 15 -6.01 3.55 -9.19
N THR A 16 -5.36 3.17 -10.28
CA THR A 16 -3.94 2.80 -10.26
C THR A 16 -3.07 3.97 -9.81
N GLY A 17 -3.36 5.20 -10.26
CA GLY A 17 -2.67 6.41 -9.81
C GLY A 17 -2.79 6.64 -8.31
N LEU A 18 -3.99 6.45 -7.75
CA LEU A 18 -4.22 6.51 -6.31
C LEU A 18 -3.43 5.44 -5.55
N VAL A 19 -3.38 4.21 -6.06
CA VAL A 19 -2.58 3.12 -5.47
C VAL A 19 -1.10 3.50 -5.44
N VAL A 20 -0.55 4.04 -6.52
CA VAL A 20 0.85 4.49 -6.58
C VAL A 20 1.13 5.57 -5.54
N ALA A 21 0.28 6.60 -5.46
CA ALA A 21 0.43 7.70 -4.50
C ALA A 21 0.36 7.19 -3.05
N MET A 22 -0.62 6.37 -2.72
CA MET A 22 -0.76 5.79 -1.38
C MET A 22 0.41 4.87 -1.03
N SER A 23 0.93 4.10 -1.99
CA SER A 23 2.08 3.21 -1.77
C SER A 23 3.32 4.00 -1.33
N ILE A 24 3.55 5.18 -1.93
CA ILE A 24 4.65 6.07 -1.55
C ILE A 24 4.46 6.58 -0.12
N CYS A 25 3.24 7.02 0.23
CA CYS A 25 2.94 7.51 1.58
C CYS A 25 3.15 6.41 2.63
N ILE A 26 2.63 5.20 2.40
CA ILE A 26 2.78 4.05 3.30
C ILE A 26 4.24 3.69 3.47
N LEU A 27 4.99 3.60 2.37
CA LEU A 27 6.43 3.34 2.37
C LEU A 27 7.16 4.38 3.22
N GLY A 28 6.85 5.67 3.03
CA GLY A 28 7.44 6.76 3.81
C GLY A 28 7.16 6.64 5.30
N THR A 29 5.90 6.45 5.70
CA THR A 29 5.51 6.33 7.11
C THR A 29 6.05 5.06 7.78
N ALA A 30 6.06 3.93 7.07
CA ALA A 30 6.58 2.67 7.61
C ALA A 30 8.12 2.69 7.71
N ALA A 31 8.81 3.27 6.72
CA ALA A 31 10.26 3.42 6.76
C ALA A 31 10.70 4.41 7.85
N HIS A 32 10.01 5.54 8.00
CA HIS A 32 10.32 6.53 9.03
C HIS A 32 10.15 5.94 10.44
N THR A 33 9.04 5.26 10.71
CA THR A 33 8.82 4.62 12.02
C THR A 33 9.85 3.54 12.33
N LEU A 34 10.27 2.76 11.33
CA LEU A 34 11.34 1.77 11.47
C LEU A 34 12.73 2.40 11.68
N ASP A 35 13.03 3.51 11.00
CA ASP A 35 14.29 4.25 11.16
C ASP A 35 14.41 4.85 12.57
N VAL A 36 13.33 5.46 13.07
CA VAL A 36 13.29 5.99 14.44
C VAL A 36 13.52 4.89 15.47
N PHE A 37 12.84 3.75 15.31
CA PHE A 37 13.07 2.57 16.15
C PHE A 37 14.54 2.13 16.11
N ASN A 38 15.11 1.95 14.91
CA ASN A 38 16.49 1.49 14.75
C ASN A 38 17.52 2.43 15.36
N LYS A 39 17.27 3.74 15.32
CA LYS A 39 18.11 4.77 15.94
C LYS A 39 17.97 4.78 17.45
N GLN A 40 16.76 4.62 17.99
CA GLN A 40 16.51 4.79 19.42
C GLN A 40 16.69 3.52 20.25
N GLN A 41 16.57 2.32 19.66
CA GLN A 41 16.66 1.06 20.39
C GLN A 41 18.02 0.82 21.08
N SER A 42 19.12 1.34 20.51
CA SER A 42 20.49 1.12 20.99
C SER A 42 21.05 2.30 21.79
N ILE A 43 20.33 3.42 21.82
CA ILE A 43 20.78 4.65 22.45
C ILE A 43 20.43 4.59 23.95
N ASN A 44 21.44 4.36 24.78
CA ASN A 44 21.31 4.15 26.22
C ASN A 44 22.08 5.23 27.02
N PRO A 45 21.52 6.45 27.21
CA PRO A 45 22.19 7.47 28.01
C PRO A 45 22.03 7.27 29.54
N TRP A 46 21.03 6.51 30.01
CA TRP A 46 20.72 6.37 31.44
C TRP A 46 20.23 4.98 31.88
N TRP A 47 20.48 3.92 31.09
CA TRP A 47 20.13 2.52 31.45
C TRP A 47 18.62 2.27 31.61
N LEU A 48 17.76 3.18 31.11
CA LEU A 48 16.33 2.93 30.96
C LEU A 48 16.01 2.61 29.50
N PRO A 49 15.58 1.37 29.18
CA PRO A 49 15.15 1.02 27.84
C PRO A 49 13.87 1.79 27.47
N LEU A 50 13.97 2.72 26.51
CA LEU A 50 12.82 3.45 25.94
C LEU A 50 11.91 2.52 25.11
N TRP A 51 12.51 1.46 24.57
CA TRP A 51 11.89 0.40 23.80
C TRP A 51 12.10 -0.91 24.54
N HIS A 52 11.11 -1.81 24.53
CA HIS A 52 11.23 -3.12 25.17
C HIS A 52 12.32 -3.99 24.49
N ASP A 53 13.01 -4.85 25.26
CA ASP A 53 14.13 -5.68 24.74
C ASP A 53 13.66 -6.72 23.69
N HIS A 54 12.42 -7.18 23.79
CA HIS A 54 11.79 -8.12 22.85
C HIS A 54 10.75 -7.39 22.01
N PHE A 55 11.12 -7.06 20.78
CA PHE A 55 10.31 -6.23 19.90
C PHE A 55 10.18 -6.84 18.51
N ASP A 56 8.95 -7.02 18.01
CA ASP A 56 8.72 -7.54 16.68
C ASP A 56 8.58 -6.42 15.65
N VAL A 57 9.55 -6.37 14.72
CA VAL A 57 9.59 -5.42 13.59
C VAL A 57 9.21 -6.05 12.25
N HIS A 58 8.91 -7.35 12.22
CA HIS A 58 8.56 -8.08 10.99
C HIS A 58 7.28 -7.54 10.37
N GLY A 59 6.29 -7.14 11.18
CA GLY A 59 5.06 -6.51 10.69
C GLY A 59 5.35 -5.23 9.89
N THR A 60 6.18 -4.34 10.43
CA THR A 60 6.58 -3.09 9.75
C THR A 60 7.43 -3.36 8.50
N LYS A 61 8.36 -4.33 8.57
CA LYS A 61 9.15 -4.75 7.39
C LYS A 61 8.27 -5.33 6.29
N ALA A 62 7.24 -6.11 6.64
CA ALA A 62 6.27 -6.64 5.69
C ALA A 62 5.45 -5.52 5.04
N LEU A 63 5.03 -4.51 5.80
CA LEU A 63 4.37 -3.31 5.26
C LEU A 63 5.25 -2.60 4.24
N ILE A 64 6.52 -2.35 4.56
CA ILE A 64 7.50 -1.75 3.63
C ILE A 64 7.62 -2.59 2.35
N ALA A 65 7.83 -3.91 2.48
CA ALA A 65 7.99 -4.80 1.34
C ALA A 65 6.74 -4.79 0.44
N SER A 66 5.55 -4.89 1.02
CA SER A 66 4.29 -4.86 0.27
C SER A 66 4.06 -3.54 -0.46
N ALA A 67 4.41 -2.41 0.16
CA ALA A 67 4.30 -1.09 -0.44
C ALA A 67 5.26 -0.92 -1.63
N VAL A 68 6.51 -1.39 -1.51
CA VAL A 68 7.49 -1.34 -2.60
C VAL A 68 7.04 -2.18 -3.80
N VAL A 69 6.64 -3.43 -3.57
CA VAL A 69 6.19 -4.32 -4.64
C VAL A 69 4.96 -3.74 -5.35
N THR A 70 3.98 -3.27 -4.57
CA THR A 70 2.75 -2.68 -5.11
C THR A 70 3.03 -1.40 -5.89
N PHE A 71 3.93 -0.55 -5.38
CA PHE A 71 4.39 0.65 -6.08
C PHE A 71 5.00 0.29 -7.44
N VAL A 72 5.96 -0.63 -7.49
CA VAL A 72 6.66 -1.00 -8.73
C VAL A 72 5.68 -1.55 -9.76
N PHE A 73 4.83 -2.52 -9.38
CA PHE A 73 3.89 -3.15 -10.31
C PHE A 73 2.85 -2.15 -10.83
N SER A 74 2.29 -1.32 -9.94
CA SER A 74 1.29 -0.32 -10.30
C SER A 74 1.89 0.83 -11.12
N ALA A 75 3.12 1.25 -10.82
CA ALA A 75 3.83 2.28 -11.57
C ALA A 75 4.14 1.81 -13.00
N VAL A 76 4.61 0.56 -13.17
CA VAL A 76 4.84 -0.01 -14.51
C VAL A 76 3.55 -0.04 -15.33
N PHE A 77 2.44 -0.51 -14.74
CA PHE A 77 1.14 -0.50 -15.42
C PHE A 77 0.68 0.92 -15.76
N LEU A 78 0.82 1.87 -14.84
CA LEU A 78 0.44 3.27 -15.03
C LEU A 78 1.24 3.95 -16.15
N ILE A 79 2.56 3.77 -16.15
CA ILE A 79 3.46 4.30 -17.19
C ILE A 79 3.06 3.75 -18.56
N MET A 80 2.82 2.44 -18.64
CA MET A 80 2.36 1.79 -19.87
C MET A 80 1.00 2.34 -20.32
N SER A 81 0.07 2.59 -19.38
CA SER A 81 -1.28 3.13 -19.65
C SER A 81 -1.29 4.56 -20.17
N ILE A 82 -0.39 5.41 -19.68
CA ILE A 82 -0.35 6.84 -20.03
C ILE A 82 0.44 7.11 -21.30
N ILE A 83 1.53 6.37 -21.54
CA ILE A 83 2.40 6.62 -22.69
C ILE A 83 1.71 6.18 -24.00
N PRO A 84 1.38 7.12 -24.93
CA PRO A 84 0.65 6.80 -26.16
C PRO A 84 1.37 5.80 -27.07
N LYS A 85 2.70 5.76 -27.00
CA LYS A 85 3.56 4.89 -27.81
C LYS A 85 3.24 3.40 -27.65
N PHE A 86 2.74 2.97 -26.48
CA PHE A 86 2.39 1.56 -26.26
C PHE A 86 1.04 1.17 -26.89
N ASN A 87 0.19 2.15 -27.23
CA ASN A 87 -1.11 1.97 -27.88
C ASN A 87 -1.97 0.87 -27.23
N LEU A 88 -2.00 0.82 -25.89
CA LEU A 88 -2.80 -0.15 -25.13
C LEU A 88 -4.31 -0.14 -25.44
N PRO A 89 -4.95 0.99 -25.78
CA PRO A 89 -6.35 0.99 -26.18
C PRO A 89 -6.63 0.10 -27.41
N SER A 90 -5.66 -0.08 -28.31
CA SER A 90 -5.79 -0.97 -29.47
C SER A 90 -5.58 -2.46 -29.14
N LYS A 91 -5.09 -2.78 -27.93
CA LYS A 91 -4.70 -4.14 -27.51
C LYS A 91 -5.39 -4.50 -26.18
N PRO A 92 -6.72 -4.72 -26.19
CA PRO A 92 -7.52 -4.89 -24.97
C PRO A 92 -7.08 -6.10 -24.13
N THR A 93 -6.71 -7.21 -24.77
CA THR A 93 -6.19 -8.40 -24.06
C THR A 93 -4.87 -8.13 -23.34
N LEU A 94 -3.95 -7.37 -23.97
CA LEU A 94 -2.66 -7.04 -23.37
C LEU A 94 -2.84 -6.09 -22.17
N ARG A 95 -3.68 -5.07 -22.32
CA ARG A 95 -4.01 -4.14 -21.23
C ARG A 95 -4.62 -4.87 -20.04
N ALA A 96 -5.59 -5.76 -20.28
CA ALA A 96 -6.22 -6.56 -19.25
C ALA A 96 -5.22 -7.49 -18.55
N LEU A 97 -4.32 -8.13 -19.31
CA LEU A 97 -3.27 -8.99 -18.76
C LEU A 97 -2.29 -8.21 -17.88
N LEU A 98 -1.86 -7.02 -18.32
CA LEU A 98 -0.97 -6.17 -17.53
C LEU A 98 -1.66 -5.65 -16.27
N ALA A 99 -2.94 -5.27 -16.37
CA ALA A 99 -3.72 -4.82 -15.23
C ALA A 99 -3.89 -5.94 -14.20
N LEU A 100 -4.30 -7.14 -14.62
CA LEU A 100 -4.51 -8.29 -13.74
C LEU A 100 -3.18 -8.82 -13.20
N GLY A 101 -2.16 -8.91 -14.05
CA GLY A 101 -0.83 -9.37 -13.70
C GLY A 101 -0.08 -8.44 -12.74
N SER A 102 -0.44 -7.15 -12.69
CA SER A 102 0.06 -6.22 -11.68
C SER A 102 -0.82 -6.24 -10.42
N SER A 103 -2.13 -6.04 -10.56
CA SER A 103 -3.00 -5.80 -9.42
C SER A 103 -3.35 -7.04 -8.59
N ALA A 104 -3.52 -8.22 -9.20
CA ALA A 104 -3.88 -9.44 -8.48
C ALA A 104 -2.78 -9.94 -7.53
N PRO A 105 -1.50 -10.11 -7.95
CA PRO A 105 -0.46 -10.52 -7.02
C PRO A 105 -0.18 -9.47 -5.94
N SER A 106 -0.26 -8.17 -6.26
CA SER A 106 -0.15 -7.11 -5.25
C SER A 106 -1.31 -7.15 -4.24
N ALA A 107 -2.53 -7.48 -4.67
CA ALA A 107 -3.68 -7.60 -3.76
C ALA A 107 -3.49 -8.78 -2.78
N VAL A 108 -3.05 -9.94 -3.28
CA VAL A 108 -2.75 -11.10 -2.44
C VAL A 108 -1.64 -10.76 -1.43
N LEU A 109 -0.58 -10.10 -1.87
CA LEU A 109 0.50 -9.67 -1.01
C LEU A 109 0.02 -8.70 0.08
N CYS A 110 -0.76 -7.67 -0.29
CA CYS A 110 -1.32 -6.71 0.67
C CYS A 110 -2.21 -7.42 1.70
N LEU A 111 -3.06 -8.36 1.26
CA LEU A 111 -3.91 -9.13 2.17
C LEU A 111 -3.08 -9.95 3.16
N ALA A 112 -2.07 -10.67 2.67
CA ALA A 112 -1.17 -11.44 3.52
C ALA A 112 -0.44 -10.54 4.54
N THR A 113 0.03 -9.37 4.11
CA THR A 113 0.68 -8.38 4.99
C THR A 113 -0.26 -7.84 6.06
N ILE A 114 -1.51 -7.52 5.72
CA ILE A 114 -2.52 -7.04 6.68
C ILE A 114 -2.79 -8.11 7.74
N ILE A 115 -3.03 -9.36 7.31
CA ILE A 115 -3.28 -10.48 8.22
C ILE A 115 -2.08 -10.68 9.14
N TYR A 116 -0.87 -10.73 8.58
CA TYR A 116 0.36 -10.92 9.33
C TYR A 116 0.59 -9.79 10.36
N ALA A 117 0.44 -8.53 9.94
CA ALA A 117 0.58 -7.40 10.85
C ALA A 117 -0.48 -7.39 11.95
N HIS A 118 -1.72 -7.84 11.68
CA HIS A 118 -2.74 -7.97 12.71
C HIS A 118 -2.45 -9.09 13.70
N ILE A 119 -1.94 -10.23 13.25
CA ILE A 119 -1.53 -11.33 14.14
C ILE A 119 -0.45 -10.81 15.10
N LEU A 120 0.62 -10.21 14.58
CA LEU A 120 1.70 -9.67 15.42
C LEU A 120 1.23 -8.58 16.39
N ASN A 121 0.30 -7.72 15.96
CA ASN A 121 -0.24 -6.68 16.83
C ASN A 121 -1.15 -7.23 17.94
N ASN A 122 -1.72 -8.43 17.78
CA ASN A 122 -2.59 -9.07 18.78
C ASN A 122 -1.81 -9.82 19.87
N ASP A 123 -0.53 -10.12 19.63
CA ASP A 123 0.33 -10.79 20.62
C ASP A 123 0.79 -9.85 21.75
N ALA A 124 0.45 -8.56 21.67
CA ALA A 124 0.67 -7.62 22.76
C ALA A 124 -0.23 -7.95 23.98
N PRO A 125 0.30 -7.94 25.23
CA PRO A 125 1.58 -7.35 25.64
C PRO A 125 2.77 -8.32 25.73
N GLU A 126 2.63 -9.58 25.30
CA GLU A 126 3.74 -10.55 25.39
C GLU A 126 4.85 -10.24 24.39
N LEU A 127 4.48 -9.82 23.17
CA LEU A 127 5.40 -9.35 22.13
C LEU A 127 4.86 -8.02 21.58
N ASP A 128 5.58 -6.92 21.85
CA ASP A 128 5.19 -5.60 21.37
C ASP A 128 5.77 -5.31 19.96
N THR A 129 5.00 -4.61 19.14
CA THR A 129 5.42 -4.09 17.83
C THR A 129 5.61 -2.58 17.89
N ILE A 130 6.23 -1.99 16.85
CA ILE A 130 6.38 -0.52 16.73
C ILE A 130 5.03 0.16 16.92
N GLN A 131 3.97 -0.41 16.34
CA GLN A 131 2.63 0.15 16.42
C GLN A 131 2.04 0.03 17.82
N THR A 132 2.06 -1.16 18.45
CA THR A 132 1.41 -1.35 19.77
C THR A 132 2.10 -0.53 20.84
N TRP A 133 3.43 -0.50 20.85
CA TRP A 133 4.22 0.25 21.82
C TRP A 133 4.03 1.75 21.70
N THR A 134 4.23 2.32 20.51
CA THR A 134 4.11 3.77 20.30
C THR A 134 2.69 4.23 20.59
N CYS A 135 1.67 3.43 20.26
CA CYS A 135 0.28 3.74 20.57
C CYS A 135 -0.06 3.60 22.06
N LYS A 136 0.53 2.64 22.78
CA LYS A 136 0.38 2.47 24.24
C LYS A 136 0.95 3.65 25.01
N TYR A 137 2.13 4.13 24.60
CA TYR A 137 2.84 5.21 25.27
C TYR A 137 2.70 6.58 24.59
N LYS A 138 1.77 6.75 23.64
CA LYS A 138 1.55 8.01 22.90
C LYS A 138 1.25 9.23 23.77
N ASN A 139 0.69 9.01 24.97
CA ASN A 139 0.35 10.04 25.95
C ASN A 139 1.38 10.14 27.08
N GLY A 140 2.41 9.29 27.06
CA GLY A 140 3.50 9.37 28.01
C GLY A 140 4.21 10.70 27.81
N ARG A 141 4.37 11.47 28.89
CA ARG A 141 5.19 12.68 28.85
C ARG A 141 6.65 12.26 28.85
N ALA A 142 7.50 13.00 28.13
CA ALA A 142 8.94 12.85 28.29
C ALA A 142 9.25 13.15 29.75
N LEU A 143 10.06 12.29 30.40
CA LEU A 143 10.49 12.55 31.77
C LEU A 143 11.20 13.91 31.76
N GLN A 144 10.59 14.91 32.38
CA GLN A 144 11.13 16.27 32.44
C GLN A 144 12.27 16.28 33.47
N GLN A 145 13.36 15.57 33.16
CA GLN A 145 14.61 15.72 33.89
C GLN A 145 15.26 17.02 33.40
N ASN A 146 15.86 17.77 34.32
CA ASN A 146 16.49 19.08 34.12
C ASN A 146 17.68 19.09 33.13
N LEU A 147 17.92 18.01 32.39
CA LEU A 147 18.80 17.97 31.24
C LEU A 147 17.89 17.77 30.04
N ALA A 148 17.82 18.75 29.14
CA ALA A 148 17.14 18.59 27.86
C ALA A 148 17.70 17.33 27.18
N PRO A 149 16.93 16.23 27.11
CA PRO A 149 17.33 15.12 26.26
C PRO A 149 17.35 15.72 24.85
N GLY A 150 18.35 15.39 24.03
CA GLY A 150 18.34 15.81 22.63
C GLY A 150 16.95 15.52 22.04
N SER A 151 16.44 16.36 21.14
CA SER A 151 15.07 16.31 20.58
C SER A 151 14.64 14.96 19.97
N SER A 152 15.53 13.97 19.97
CA SER A 152 15.35 12.58 19.52
C SER A 152 15.32 11.53 20.66
N MET A 153 15.47 11.90 21.93
CA MET A 153 15.64 10.98 23.08
C MET A 153 14.46 11.00 24.07
N GLY A 154 13.22 10.94 23.57
CA GLY A 154 12.03 10.85 24.42
C GLY A 154 10.80 10.33 23.68
N ASN A 155 9.76 9.95 24.44
CA ASN A 155 8.46 9.51 23.92
C ASN A 155 7.61 10.65 23.33
N GLY A 156 8.12 11.89 23.26
CA GLY A 156 7.39 13.05 22.75
C GLY A 156 6.88 12.87 21.31
N ASN A 157 7.56 12.06 20.50
CA ASN A 157 7.16 11.79 19.11
C ASN A 157 6.31 10.53 18.95
N PHE A 158 6.02 9.77 20.02
CA PHE A 158 5.29 8.50 19.94
C PHE A 158 3.84 8.68 19.46
N GLY A 159 3.25 9.84 19.70
CA GLY A 159 1.97 10.21 19.11
C GLY A 159 2.00 10.22 17.57
N SER A 160 3.03 10.83 16.98
CA SER A 160 3.24 10.85 15.52
C SER A 160 3.53 9.44 15.01
N LEU A 161 4.45 8.72 15.67
CA LEU A 161 4.81 7.35 15.26
C LEU A 161 3.62 6.40 15.29
N CYS A 162 2.76 6.49 16.32
CA CYS A 162 1.52 5.71 16.39
C CYS A 162 0.60 6.02 15.21
N MET A 163 0.44 7.31 14.86
CA MET A 163 -0.40 7.71 13.72
C MET A 163 0.18 7.23 12.40
N GLU A 164 1.49 7.34 12.20
CA GLU A 164 2.20 6.89 11.01
C GLU A 164 2.14 5.37 10.84
N SER A 165 2.38 4.59 11.91
CA SER A 165 2.27 3.13 11.85
C SER A 165 0.85 2.67 11.57
N LYS A 166 -0.16 3.31 12.18
CA LYS A 166 -1.58 3.03 11.87
C LYS A 166 -1.92 3.40 10.43
N PHE A 167 -1.43 4.54 9.94
CA PHE A 167 -1.62 4.95 8.56
C PHE A 167 -1.01 3.93 7.60
N ALA A 168 0.17 3.40 7.89
CA ALA A 168 0.79 2.36 7.07
C ALA A 168 -0.07 1.08 6.99
N LEU A 169 -0.61 0.62 8.13
CA LEU A 169 -1.44 -0.58 8.18
C LEU A 169 -2.81 -0.37 7.49
N TYR A 170 -3.56 0.66 7.89
CA TYR A 170 -4.88 0.92 7.31
C TYR A 170 -4.79 1.42 5.86
N GLY A 171 -3.74 2.14 5.51
CA GLY A 171 -3.44 2.52 4.13
C GLY A 171 -3.24 1.30 3.24
N THR A 172 -2.56 0.27 3.73
CA THR A 172 -2.41 -1.01 3.01
C THR A 172 -3.76 -1.69 2.77
N LEU A 173 -4.69 -1.61 3.73
CA LEU A 173 -6.08 -2.09 3.55
C LEU A 173 -6.83 -1.31 2.46
N VAL A 174 -6.70 0.01 2.43
CA VAL A 174 -7.28 0.83 1.36
C VAL A 174 -6.70 0.45 0.00
N ILE A 175 -5.38 0.30 -0.10
CA ILE A 175 -4.71 -0.18 -1.31
C ILE A 175 -5.25 -1.54 -1.75
N PHE A 176 -5.41 -2.49 -0.82
CA PHE A 176 -5.98 -3.80 -1.12
C PHE A 176 -7.36 -3.68 -1.78
N LEU A 177 -8.26 -2.86 -1.24
CA LEU A 177 -9.59 -2.63 -1.82
C LEU A 177 -9.51 -1.98 -3.22
N LEU A 178 -8.61 -1.02 -3.39
CA LEU A 178 -8.38 -0.37 -4.70
C LEU A 178 -7.82 -1.36 -5.74
N LEU A 179 -6.93 -2.27 -5.34
CA LEU A 179 -6.38 -3.30 -6.22
C LEU A 179 -7.42 -4.33 -6.65
N VAL A 180 -8.31 -4.76 -5.73
CA VAL A 180 -9.46 -5.62 -6.05
C VAL A 180 -10.41 -4.90 -7.01
N GLY A 181 -10.72 -3.63 -6.75
CA GLY A 181 -11.52 -2.80 -7.66
C GLY A 181 -10.89 -2.66 -9.04
N SER A 182 -9.57 -2.40 -9.11
CA SER A 182 -8.81 -2.31 -10.37
C SER A 182 -8.81 -3.63 -11.14
N SER A 183 -8.67 -4.77 -10.45
CA SER A 183 -8.75 -6.10 -11.05
C SER A 183 -10.14 -6.34 -11.65
N GLY A 184 -11.20 -6.01 -10.90
CA GLY A 184 -12.58 -6.11 -11.36
C GLY A 184 -12.84 -5.25 -12.60
N LEU A 185 -12.40 -3.98 -12.59
CA LEU A 185 -12.49 -3.10 -13.75
C LEU A 185 -11.69 -3.62 -14.95
N GLY A 186 -10.54 -4.25 -14.71
CA GLY A 186 -9.75 -4.91 -15.75
C GLY A 186 -10.54 -6.00 -16.46
N VAL A 187 -11.20 -6.90 -15.72
CA VAL A 187 -12.06 -7.95 -16.29
C VAL A 187 -13.27 -7.35 -17.01
N LEU A 188 -13.95 -6.38 -16.39
CA LEU A 188 -15.13 -5.74 -16.98
C LEU A 188 -14.79 -5.02 -18.28
N SER A 189 -13.68 -4.28 -18.32
CA SER A 189 -13.23 -3.58 -19.52
C SER A 189 -12.88 -4.56 -20.64
N TRP A 190 -12.18 -5.65 -20.32
CA TRP A 190 -11.88 -6.72 -21.29
C TRP A 190 -13.14 -7.38 -21.86
N CYS A 191 -14.13 -7.68 -21.01
CA CYS A 191 -15.42 -8.19 -21.45
C CYS A 191 -16.14 -7.20 -22.37
N ALA A 192 -16.17 -5.92 -22.02
CA ALA A 192 -16.77 -4.87 -22.83
C ALA A 192 -16.09 -4.74 -24.20
N ASP A 193 -14.76 -4.76 -24.24
CA ASP A 193 -13.97 -4.71 -25.48
C ASP A 193 -14.28 -5.91 -26.38
N LYS A 194 -14.30 -7.12 -25.81
CA LYS A 194 -14.65 -8.35 -26.54
C LYS A 194 -16.07 -8.32 -27.08
N TRP A 195 -17.01 -7.75 -26.33
CA TRP A 195 -18.40 -7.59 -26.77
C TRP A 195 -18.53 -6.58 -27.91
N ALA A 196 -17.86 -5.43 -27.81
CA ALA A 196 -17.85 -4.39 -28.84
C ALA A 196 -17.29 -4.94 -30.17
N SER A 197 -16.13 -5.61 -30.13
CA SER A 197 -15.54 -6.21 -31.34
C SER A 197 -16.43 -7.31 -31.98
N ARG A 198 -17.23 -8.02 -31.17
CA ARG A 198 -18.20 -9.01 -31.69
C ARG A 198 -19.39 -8.33 -32.36
N GLN A 199 -19.86 -7.20 -31.85
CA GLN A 199 -20.95 -6.44 -32.49
C GLN A 199 -20.50 -5.88 -33.84
N GLU A 200 -19.32 -5.28 -33.92
CA GLU A 200 -18.78 -4.73 -35.17
C GLU A 200 -18.65 -5.81 -36.26
N ARG A 201 -18.20 -7.02 -35.89
CA ARG A 201 -18.16 -8.16 -36.82
C ARG A 201 -19.53 -8.53 -37.37
N LYS A 202 -20.56 -8.59 -36.52
CA LYS A 202 -21.92 -8.94 -36.95
C LYS A 202 -22.53 -7.86 -37.84
N GLU A 203 -22.25 -6.59 -37.57
CA GLU A 203 -22.71 -5.48 -38.40
C GLU A 203 -22.09 -5.55 -39.80
N MET A 204 -20.78 -5.83 -39.91
CA MET A 204 -20.12 -6.02 -41.21
C MET A 204 -20.69 -7.21 -42.00
N GLU A 205 -21.00 -8.32 -41.34
CA GLU A 205 -21.62 -9.50 -41.98
C GLU A 205 -23.04 -9.21 -42.51
N SER A 206 -23.78 -8.30 -41.88
CA SER A 206 -25.16 -7.94 -42.29
C SER A 206 -25.25 -6.94 -43.45
N VAL A 207 -24.14 -6.27 -43.77
CA VAL A 207 -24.06 -5.26 -44.85
C VAL A 207 -23.48 -5.86 -46.14
N SER A 208 -22.85 -7.03 -46.06
CA SER A 208 -22.37 -7.84 -47.19
C SER A 208 -23.50 -8.67 -47.82
#